data_AF-A0A959JIK1-F1
#
_entry.id   AF-A0A959JIK1-F1
#
_cell.length_a   1.000
_cell.length_b   1.000
_cell.length_c   1.000
_cell.angle_alpha   90.00
_cell.angle_beta   90.00
_cell.angle_gamma   90.00
#
_symmetry.space_group_name_H-M   'P 1'
#
loop_
_entity.id
_entity.type
_entity.pdbx_description
1 polymer ?
#
loop_
_entity_poly.entity_id
_entity_poly.type
_entity_poly.pdbx_seq_one_letter_code
_entity_poly.pdbx_strand_id
1 'polypeptide(L)'
;MLIYPAIDLLGGRCVRLFQGDYRQETVYADDPAAMAQYLEDHGFTHLHLVDLEGAREKKVIHWPQIAAILHTTNLRVDFGGGIRTREEVERLFDLGIDKVNIGSLAYREPELFSEWIFAFGTSQIILSADVRDGFIATHGWQTTESMALVDYIANMQSRGIRWLTVTDISKDGAMAGPATELYREISQAFPGQNLIASGGIRHLEDVEAVRAAGCTGAIIGKAIYEKTIDLTALVQLQTS
;
A
#
# COMPACT_ATOMS: atom_id res chain seq x y z
N MET A 1 -14.68 6.37 3.36
CA MET A 1 -13.48 6.19 2.52
C MET A 1 -13.02 4.75 2.67
N LEU A 2 -12.18 4.23 1.79
CA LEU A 2 -11.62 2.88 1.97
C LEU A 2 -10.55 2.89 3.08
N ILE A 3 -10.60 1.92 3.99
CA ILE A 3 -9.62 1.78 5.05
C ILE A 3 -8.89 0.46 4.85
N TYR A 4 -7.57 0.53 4.74
CA TYR A 4 -6.69 -0.61 4.52
C TYR A 4 -5.80 -0.77 5.76
N PRO A 5 -6.20 -1.58 6.76
CA PRO A 5 -5.24 -2.12 7.70
C PRO A 5 -4.08 -2.76 6.93
N ALA A 6 -2.85 -2.57 7.40
CA ALA A 6 -1.70 -3.12 6.73
C ALA A 6 -1.02 -4.24 7.52
N ILE A 7 -0.59 -5.27 6.80
CA ILE A 7 0.27 -6.34 7.30
C ILE A 7 1.52 -6.36 6.43
N ASP A 8 2.68 -6.21 7.06
CA ASP A 8 3.96 -6.38 6.38
C ASP A 8 4.55 -7.73 6.77
N LEU A 9 4.97 -8.53 5.79
CA LEU A 9 5.50 -9.89 5.96
C LEU A 9 7.01 -9.89 5.91
N LEU A 10 7.64 -10.40 6.98
CA LEU A 10 9.08 -10.66 7.02
C LEU A 10 9.35 -11.91 7.86
N GLY A 11 10.06 -12.87 7.28
CA GLY A 11 10.31 -14.17 7.92
C GLY A 11 9.00 -14.92 8.28
N GLY A 12 7.96 -14.74 7.47
CA GLY A 12 6.64 -15.36 7.65
C GLY A 12 5.75 -14.75 8.74
N ARG A 13 6.15 -13.62 9.34
CA ARG A 13 5.46 -12.97 10.47
C ARG A 13 5.00 -11.56 10.12
N CYS A 14 4.07 -11.01 10.92
CA CYS A 14 3.64 -9.62 10.83
C CYS A 14 4.65 -8.71 11.51
N VAL A 15 5.26 -7.81 10.75
CA VAL A 15 6.25 -6.87 11.25
C VAL A 15 5.91 -5.42 10.91
N ARG A 16 6.67 -4.49 11.48
CA ARG A 16 6.86 -3.14 10.93
C ARG A 16 8.33 -2.79 10.93
N LEU A 17 8.73 -2.01 9.93
CA LEU A 17 10.03 -1.37 9.88
C LEU A 17 9.90 0.09 10.32
N PHE A 18 10.85 0.59 11.10
CA PHE A 18 10.95 2.02 11.34
C PHE A 18 11.54 2.70 10.09
N GLN A 19 10.75 3.54 9.41
CA GLN A 19 11.15 4.22 8.17
C GLN A 19 11.76 3.26 7.12
N GLY A 20 11.24 2.04 7.01
CA GLY A 20 11.69 1.05 6.03
C GLY A 20 13.07 0.41 6.31
N ASP A 21 13.69 0.67 7.47
CA ASP A 21 14.98 0.05 7.82
C ASP A 21 14.78 -1.38 8.33
N TYR A 22 15.22 -2.36 7.53
CA TYR A 22 15.18 -3.80 7.86
C TYR A 22 15.94 -4.18 9.14
N ARG A 23 16.84 -3.32 9.63
CA ARG A 23 17.55 -3.56 10.89
C ARG A 23 16.76 -3.09 12.12
N GLN A 24 15.67 -2.36 11.89
CA GLN A 24 14.79 -1.82 12.91
C GLN A 24 13.39 -2.41 12.75
N GLU A 25 13.32 -3.74 12.82
CA GLU A 25 12.06 -4.47 12.80
C GLU A 25 11.42 -4.56 14.19
N THR A 26 10.09 -4.46 14.22
CA THR A 26 9.27 -4.86 15.37
C THR A 26 8.31 -5.94 14.89
N VAL A 27 8.32 -7.09 15.56
CA VAL A 27 7.37 -8.18 15.32
C VAL A 27 6.12 -7.92 16.14
N TYR A 28 4.96 -7.92 15.50
CA TYR A 28 3.67 -7.67 16.16
C TYR A 28 2.77 -8.90 16.25
N ALA A 29 2.90 -9.85 15.31
CA ALA A 29 2.18 -11.12 15.37
C ALA A 29 2.94 -12.21 14.61
N ASP A 30 2.89 -13.45 15.10
CA ASP A 30 3.57 -14.58 14.46
C ASP A 30 2.75 -15.21 13.32
N ASP A 31 1.42 -15.07 13.35
CA ASP A 31 0.50 -15.65 12.37
C ASP A 31 -0.24 -14.55 11.58
N PRO A 32 0.14 -14.31 10.31
CA PRO A 32 -0.52 -13.35 9.45
C PRO A 32 -1.99 -13.66 9.13
N ALA A 33 -2.36 -14.94 9.01
CA ALA A 33 -3.74 -15.32 8.73
C ALA A 33 -4.64 -15.04 9.94
N ALA A 34 -4.16 -15.35 11.15
CA ALA A 34 -4.87 -14.98 12.38
C ALA A 34 -5.00 -13.46 12.55
N MET A 35 -3.96 -12.70 12.19
CA MET A 35 -4.03 -11.23 12.22
C MET A 35 -5.03 -10.68 11.19
N ALA A 36 -5.07 -11.24 9.98
CA ALA A 36 -6.04 -10.86 8.96
C ALA A 36 -7.48 -11.19 9.42
N GLN A 37 -7.71 -12.39 9.99
CA GLN A 37 -9.01 -12.76 10.54
C GLN A 37 -9.43 -11.81 11.66
N TYR A 38 -8.51 -11.46 12.57
CA TYR A 38 -8.78 -10.49 13.62
C TYR A 38 -9.26 -9.15 13.04
N LEU A 39 -8.67 -8.67 11.95
CA LEU A 39 -9.11 -7.44 11.28
C LEU A 39 -10.50 -7.59 10.65
N GLU A 40 -10.75 -8.69 9.92
CA GLU A 40 -12.07 -8.97 9.35
C GLU A 40 -13.16 -9.03 10.42
N ASP A 41 -12.88 -9.69 11.55
CA ASP A 41 -13.81 -9.82 12.69
C ASP A 41 -14.18 -8.46 13.31
N HIS A 42 -13.32 -7.44 13.15
CA HIS A 42 -13.62 -6.06 13.57
C HIS A 42 -14.42 -5.27 12.52
N GLY A 43 -14.65 -5.84 11.33
CA GLY A 43 -15.46 -5.26 10.26
C GLY A 43 -14.66 -4.57 9.14
N PHE A 44 -13.34 -4.75 9.10
CA PHE A 44 -12.55 -4.34 7.95
C PHE A 44 -12.92 -5.18 6.73
N THR A 45 -12.98 -4.56 5.55
CA THR A 45 -13.32 -5.24 4.29
C THR A 45 -12.15 -5.30 3.30
N HIS A 46 -11.09 -4.56 3.58
CA HIS A 46 -9.89 -4.47 2.75
C HIS A 46 -8.65 -4.72 3.59
N LEU A 47 -7.57 -5.15 2.94
CA LEU A 47 -6.28 -5.36 3.56
C LEU A 47 -5.17 -4.93 2.60
N HIS A 48 -4.20 -4.18 3.10
CA HIS A 48 -2.95 -3.91 2.39
C HIS A 48 -1.88 -4.88 2.87
N LEU A 49 -1.41 -5.77 2.00
CA LEU A 49 -0.44 -6.81 2.32
C LEU A 49 0.88 -6.54 1.60
N VAL A 50 1.98 -6.46 2.35
CA VAL A 50 3.31 -6.20 1.77
C VAL A 50 4.26 -7.36 2.06
N ASP A 51 4.81 -7.99 1.03
CA ASP A 51 5.93 -8.91 1.16
C ASP A 51 7.27 -8.13 1.19
N LEU A 52 7.75 -7.80 2.39
CA LEU A 52 9.01 -7.06 2.56
C LEU A 52 10.21 -7.89 2.13
N GLU A 53 10.22 -9.18 2.44
CA GLU A 53 11.30 -10.04 1.97
C GLU A 53 11.28 -10.13 0.45
N GLY A 54 10.11 -10.26 -0.16
CA GLY A 54 9.97 -10.25 -1.60
C GLY A 54 10.40 -8.93 -2.24
N ALA A 55 10.09 -7.79 -1.61
CA ALA A 55 10.59 -6.49 -2.05
C ALA A 55 12.13 -6.45 -2.09
N ARG A 56 12.79 -7.02 -1.08
CA ARG A 56 14.26 -7.14 -0.99
C ARG A 56 14.83 -8.12 -2.02
N GLU A 57 14.25 -9.31 -2.12
CA GLU A 57 14.72 -10.41 -2.99
C GLU A 57 14.27 -10.29 -4.45
N LYS A 58 13.42 -9.31 -4.76
CA LYS A 58 12.88 -9.04 -6.12
C LYS A 58 12.12 -10.24 -6.71
N LYS A 59 11.35 -10.93 -5.87
CA LYS A 59 10.41 -12.00 -6.25
C LYS A 59 9.42 -12.18 -5.12
N VAL A 60 8.22 -12.71 -5.37
CA VAL A 60 7.29 -13.01 -4.26
C VAL A 60 7.80 -14.22 -3.46
N ILE A 61 7.89 -14.08 -2.13
CA ILE A 61 8.47 -15.07 -1.21
C ILE A 61 7.38 -15.77 -0.41
N HIS A 62 6.47 -15.01 0.19
CA HIS A 62 5.56 -15.50 1.21
C HIS A 62 4.25 -16.10 0.65
N TRP A 63 4.34 -16.88 -0.44
CA TRP A 63 3.19 -17.54 -1.05
C TRP A 63 2.30 -18.33 -0.06
N PRO A 64 2.85 -19.11 0.89
CA PRO A 64 2.01 -19.84 1.85
C PRO A 64 1.18 -18.91 2.75
N GLN A 65 1.76 -17.80 3.23
CA GLN A 65 1.07 -16.83 4.07
C GLN A 65 0.00 -16.07 3.30
N ILE A 66 0.30 -15.66 2.06
CA ILE A 66 -0.67 -15.01 1.17
C ILE A 66 -1.87 -15.94 0.95
N ALA A 67 -1.62 -17.20 0.60
CA ALA A 67 -2.69 -18.19 0.40
C ALA A 67 -3.50 -18.46 1.67
N ALA A 68 -2.84 -18.51 2.83
CA ALA A 68 -3.52 -18.70 4.11
C ALA A 68 -4.48 -17.54 4.42
N ILE A 69 -4.03 -16.28 4.28
CA ILE A 69 -4.86 -15.08 4.49
C ILE A 69 -6.10 -15.08 3.59
N LEU A 70 -5.92 -15.39 2.31
CA LEU A 70 -7.01 -15.42 1.31
C LEU A 70 -7.97 -16.59 1.52
N HIS A 71 -7.52 -17.68 2.14
CA HIS A 71 -8.38 -18.81 2.47
C HIS A 71 -9.20 -18.58 3.74
N THR A 72 -8.63 -17.86 4.72
CA THR A 72 -9.29 -17.65 6.02
C THR A 72 -10.27 -16.49 5.98
N THR A 73 -10.04 -15.47 5.15
CA THR A 73 -10.82 -14.22 5.16
C THR A 73 -11.50 -13.94 3.82
N ASN A 74 -12.52 -13.08 3.83
CA ASN A 74 -13.14 -12.49 2.63
C ASN A 74 -12.63 -11.07 2.35
N LEU A 75 -11.50 -10.69 2.95
CA LEU A 75 -10.90 -9.37 2.76
C LEU A 75 -10.50 -9.18 1.31
N ARG A 76 -10.79 -8.00 0.75
CA ARG A 76 -10.21 -7.57 -0.52
C ARG A 76 -8.78 -7.15 -0.30
N VAL A 77 -7.85 -8.01 -0.68
CA VAL A 77 -6.42 -7.79 -0.45
C VAL A 77 -5.80 -7.05 -1.64
N ASP A 78 -5.20 -5.89 -1.39
CA ASP A 78 -4.18 -5.36 -2.28
C ASP A 78 -2.79 -5.83 -1.84
N PHE A 79 -1.98 -6.29 -2.79
CA PHE A 79 -0.70 -6.91 -2.50
C PHE A 79 0.47 -6.21 -3.18
N GLY A 80 1.49 -5.86 -2.41
CA GLY A 80 2.76 -5.34 -2.89
C GLY A 80 3.95 -6.17 -2.39
N GLY A 81 5.11 -5.98 -3.02
CA GLY A 81 6.36 -6.61 -2.61
C GLY A 81 6.85 -7.69 -3.57
N GLY A 82 7.97 -7.41 -4.24
CA GLY A 82 8.71 -8.41 -5.01
C GLY A 82 8.18 -8.77 -6.39
N ILE A 83 7.03 -8.26 -6.81
CA ILE A 83 6.46 -8.56 -8.14
C ILE A 83 7.39 -8.07 -9.26
N ARG A 84 7.82 -8.99 -10.12
CA ARG A 84 8.72 -8.75 -11.27
C ARG A 84 8.22 -9.33 -12.57
N THR A 85 7.39 -10.38 -12.55
CA THR A 85 6.96 -11.02 -13.79
C THR A 85 5.45 -11.04 -13.95
N ARG A 86 5.02 -11.19 -15.19
CA ARG A 86 3.60 -11.32 -15.53
C ARG A 86 2.98 -12.57 -14.88
N GLU A 87 3.73 -13.66 -14.84
CA GLU A 87 3.30 -14.93 -14.25
C GLU A 87 3.07 -14.80 -12.75
N GLU A 88 3.86 -13.99 -12.05
CA GLU A 88 3.62 -13.69 -10.63
C GLU A 88 2.30 -12.92 -10.44
N VAL A 89 2.01 -11.95 -11.31
CA VAL A 89 0.74 -11.20 -11.28
C VAL A 89 -0.46 -12.12 -11.56
N GLU A 90 -0.38 -12.96 -12.59
CA GLU A 90 -1.41 -13.95 -12.92
C GLU A 90 -1.66 -14.89 -11.74
N ARG A 91 -0.59 -15.43 -11.14
CA ARG A 91 -0.69 -16.32 -9.99
C ARG A 91 -1.30 -15.64 -8.76
N LEU A 92 -0.99 -14.36 -8.51
CA LEU A 92 -1.59 -13.60 -7.41
C LEU A 92 -3.10 -13.42 -7.62
N PHE A 93 -3.53 -13.09 -8.83
CA PHE A 93 -4.95 -12.98 -9.15
C PHE A 93 -5.67 -14.33 -9.10
N ASP A 94 -5.06 -15.40 -9.59
CA ASP A 94 -5.61 -16.76 -9.49
C ASP A 94 -5.79 -17.22 -8.03
N LEU A 95 -4.94 -16.74 -7.12
CA LEU A 95 -5.07 -16.98 -5.67
C LEU A 95 -6.19 -16.16 -5.02
N GLY A 96 -6.68 -15.09 -5.66
CA GLY A 96 -7.74 -14.23 -5.14
C GLY A 96 -7.28 -12.85 -4.64
N ILE A 97 -6.07 -12.41 -4.95
CA ILE A 97 -5.67 -11.00 -4.72
C ILE A 97 -6.59 -10.08 -5.53
N ASP A 98 -7.10 -9.02 -4.90
CA ASP A 98 -8.01 -8.05 -5.55
C ASP A 98 -7.23 -7.07 -6.44
N LYS A 99 -6.08 -6.58 -5.94
CA LYS A 99 -5.19 -5.65 -6.67
C LYS A 99 -3.72 -5.95 -6.42
N VAL A 100 -2.87 -5.71 -7.42
CA VAL A 100 -1.42 -5.68 -7.23
C VAL A 100 -0.91 -4.24 -7.15
N ASN A 101 -0.02 -4.00 -6.19
CA ASN A 101 0.53 -2.70 -5.86
C ASN A 101 2.01 -2.63 -6.27
N ILE A 102 2.28 -1.90 -7.36
CA ILE A 102 3.56 -1.96 -8.07
C ILE A 102 4.28 -0.61 -7.96
N GLY A 103 5.43 -0.62 -7.27
CA GLY A 103 6.31 0.54 -7.15
C GLY A 103 7.51 0.50 -8.09
N SER A 104 8.66 -0.01 -7.61
CA SER A 104 9.95 0.10 -8.35
C SER A 104 9.98 -0.53 -9.75
N LEU A 105 9.08 -1.46 -10.09
CA LEU A 105 8.99 -1.97 -11.47
C LEU A 105 8.31 -0.96 -12.39
N ALA A 106 7.23 -0.32 -11.94
CA ALA A 106 6.52 0.69 -12.71
C ALA A 106 7.42 1.88 -13.07
N TYR A 107 8.38 2.23 -12.21
CA TYR A 107 9.34 3.28 -12.49
C TYR A 107 10.42 2.86 -13.51
N ARG A 108 11.00 1.67 -13.34
CA ARG A 108 12.13 1.20 -14.17
C ARG A 108 11.72 0.66 -15.53
N GLU A 109 10.54 0.05 -15.61
CA GLU A 109 10.04 -0.65 -16.79
C GLU A 109 8.61 -0.15 -17.11
N PRO A 110 8.43 1.14 -17.42
CA PRO A 110 7.10 1.74 -17.60
C PRO A 110 6.31 1.14 -18.76
N GLU A 111 6.99 0.61 -19.79
CA GLU A 111 6.31 -0.08 -20.89
C GLU A 111 5.75 -1.44 -20.45
N LEU A 112 6.53 -2.25 -19.73
CA LEU A 112 6.05 -3.51 -19.16
C LEU A 112 4.89 -3.27 -18.18
N PHE A 113 4.99 -2.23 -17.36
CA PHE A 113 3.89 -1.85 -16.48
C PHE A 113 2.63 -1.43 -17.26
N SER A 114 2.78 -0.74 -18.38
CA SER A 114 1.67 -0.39 -19.28
C SER A 114 1.04 -1.63 -19.91
N GLU A 115 1.84 -2.63 -20.29
CA GLU A 115 1.35 -3.93 -20.76
C GLU A 115 0.51 -4.63 -19.70
N TRP A 116 0.90 -4.56 -18.42
CA TRP A 116 0.13 -5.14 -17.31
C TRP A 116 -1.17 -4.39 -17.06
N ILE A 117 -1.17 -3.05 -17.10
CA ILE A 117 -2.40 -2.25 -17.03
C ILE A 117 -3.37 -2.67 -18.13
N PHE A 118 -2.88 -2.88 -19.36
CA PHE A 118 -3.71 -3.33 -20.47
C PHE A 118 -4.21 -4.77 -20.29
N ALA A 119 -3.34 -5.69 -19.87
CA ALA A 119 -3.65 -7.11 -19.77
C ALA A 119 -4.61 -7.45 -18.61
N PHE A 120 -4.43 -6.81 -17.45
CA PHE A 120 -5.18 -7.11 -16.23
C PHE A 120 -6.27 -6.08 -15.92
N GLY A 121 -6.22 -4.91 -16.54
CA GLY A 121 -7.22 -3.87 -16.37
C GLY A 121 -6.89 -2.86 -15.27
N THR A 122 -7.38 -1.64 -15.47
CA THR A 122 -7.04 -0.47 -14.65
C THR A 122 -7.58 -0.52 -13.22
N SER A 123 -8.54 -1.41 -12.93
CA SER A 123 -9.12 -1.60 -11.60
C SER A 123 -8.32 -2.56 -10.71
N GLN A 124 -7.38 -3.33 -11.27
CA GLN A 124 -6.60 -4.34 -10.54
C GLN A 124 -5.13 -3.95 -10.36
N ILE A 125 -4.67 -2.89 -11.01
CA ILE A 125 -3.30 -2.40 -10.91
C ILE A 125 -3.28 -1.07 -10.13
N ILE A 126 -2.48 -1.03 -9.07
CA ILE A 126 -2.17 0.19 -8.30
C ILE A 126 -0.73 0.60 -8.62
N LEU A 127 -0.54 1.88 -8.90
CA LEU A 127 0.80 2.47 -8.92
C LEU A 127 1.17 2.89 -7.50
N SER A 128 2.22 2.29 -6.94
CA SER A 128 2.84 2.76 -5.70
C SER A 128 3.93 3.78 -6.03
N ALA A 129 3.82 4.97 -5.45
CA ALA A 129 4.79 6.03 -5.57
C ALA A 129 5.24 6.45 -4.16
N ASP A 130 6.45 6.03 -3.79
CA ASP A 130 7.08 6.50 -2.58
C ASP A 130 7.83 7.81 -2.91
N VAL A 131 7.66 8.82 -2.05
CA VAL A 131 8.18 10.16 -2.29
C VAL A 131 9.06 10.62 -1.14
N ARG A 132 10.14 11.32 -1.49
CA ARG A 132 10.99 12.07 -0.57
C ARG A 132 11.20 13.46 -1.16
N ASP A 133 10.85 14.50 -0.40
CA ASP A 133 11.01 15.90 -0.80
C ASP A 133 10.37 16.25 -2.16
N GLY A 134 9.24 15.60 -2.49
CA GLY A 134 8.52 15.79 -3.76
C GLY A 134 9.04 14.96 -4.95
N PHE A 135 10.09 14.17 -4.76
CA PHE A 135 10.71 13.34 -5.79
C PHE A 135 10.50 11.84 -5.54
N ILE A 136 10.42 11.06 -6.61
CA ILE A 136 10.24 9.61 -6.54
C ILE A 136 11.44 8.98 -5.84
N ALA A 137 11.16 8.06 -4.93
CA ALA A 137 12.14 7.20 -4.30
C ALA A 137 11.92 5.74 -4.72
N THR A 138 13.02 5.05 -5.01
CA THR A 138 13.01 3.65 -5.47
C THR A 138 13.92 2.78 -4.62
N HIS A 139 13.96 1.47 -4.93
CA HIS A 139 14.83 0.49 -4.25
C HIS A 139 14.62 0.42 -2.74
N GLY A 140 13.36 0.41 -2.29
CA GLY A 140 13.04 0.43 -0.86
C GLY A 140 13.60 1.68 -0.17
N TRP A 141 13.41 2.84 -0.81
CA TRP A 141 13.71 4.18 -0.30
C TRP A 141 15.20 4.54 -0.23
N GLN A 142 16.06 3.70 -0.78
CA GLN A 142 17.51 3.92 -0.79
C GLN A 142 17.95 4.92 -1.87
N THR A 143 17.19 5.04 -2.96
CA THR A 143 17.53 5.92 -4.09
C THR A 143 16.45 6.98 -4.25
N THR A 144 16.82 8.26 -4.23
CA THR A 144 15.95 9.37 -4.63
C THR A 144 16.28 9.73 -6.08
N GLU A 145 15.27 9.65 -6.93
CA GLU A 145 15.38 9.92 -8.36
C GLU A 145 15.19 11.41 -8.64
N SER A 146 15.54 11.87 -9.85
CA SER A 146 15.35 13.27 -10.25
C SER A 146 13.92 13.59 -10.72
N MET A 147 13.05 12.58 -10.86
CA MET A 147 11.70 12.75 -11.37
C MET A 147 10.75 13.23 -10.27
N ALA A 148 10.08 14.35 -10.52
CA ALA A 148 9.05 14.86 -9.63
C ALA A 148 7.83 13.94 -9.61
N LEU A 149 7.18 13.82 -8.44
CA LEU A 149 6.01 12.98 -8.26
C LEU A 149 4.87 13.35 -9.22
N VAL A 150 4.60 14.64 -9.40
CA VAL A 150 3.53 15.15 -10.26
C VAL A 150 3.76 14.73 -11.71
N ASP A 151 4.99 14.89 -12.22
CA ASP A 151 5.33 14.48 -13.60
C ASP A 151 5.20 12.97 -13.78
N TYR A 152 5.60 12.20 -12.77
CA TYR A 152 5.47 10.75 -12.80
C TYR A 152 4.01 10.29 -12.85
N ILE A 153 3.16 10.86 -11.98
CA ILE A 153 1.72 10.57 -11.97
C ILE A 153 1.08 10.95 -13.31
N ALA A 154 1.40 12.13 -13.84
CA ALA A 154 0.88 12.56 -15.14
C ALA A 154 1.25 11.57 -16.27
N ASN A 155 2.51 11.11 -16.28
CA ASN A 155 2.96 10.11 -17.25
C ASN A 155 2.18 8.79 -17.13
N MET A 156 2.03 8.27 -15.92
CA MET A 156 1.32 7.01 -15.68
C MET A 156 -0.19 7.13 -15.91
N GLN A 157 -0.78 8.29 -15.66
CA GLN A 157 -2.19 8.57 -15.97
C GLN A 157 -2.44 8.54 -17.49
N SER A 158 -1.51 9.08 -18.29
CA SER A 158 -1.59 8.97 -19.75
C SER A 158 -1.53 7.53 -20.26
N ARG A 159 -1.00 6.61 -19.44
CA ARG A 159 -0.94 5.16 -19.68
C ARG A 159 -2.14 4.39 -19.09
N GLY A 160 -3.09 5.08 -18.49
CA GLY A 160 -4.37 4.53 -18.05
C GLY A 160 -4.48 4.17 -16.57
N ILE A 161 -3.48 4.47 -15.72
CA ILE A 161 -3.57 4.14 -14.30
C ILE A 161 -4.75 4.86 -13.62
N ARG A 162 -5.47 4.16 -12.73
CA ARG A 162 -6.64 4.70 -12.00
C ARG A 162 -6.50 4.67 -10.47
N TRP A 163 -5.56 3.88 -9.96
CA TRP A 163 -5.29 3.75 -8.53
C TRP A 163 -3.86 4.14 -8.22
N LEU A 164 -3.69 5.01 -7.21
CA LEU A 164 -2.40 5.44 -6.71
C LEU A 164 -2.30 5.13 -5.23
N THR A 165 -1.22 4.51 -4.81
CA THR A 165 -0.75 4.58 -3.42
C THR A 165 0.40 5.55 -3.35
N VAL A 166 0.30 6.58 -2.51
CA VAL A 166 1.39 7.55 -2.33
C VAL A 166 1.83 7.51 -0.88
N THR A 167 3.14 7.32 -0.68
CA THR A 167 3.76 7.27 0.65
C THR A 167 4.78 8.39 0.77
N ASP A 168 4.58 9.33 1.70
CA ASP A 168 5.67 10.21 2.14
C ASP A 168 6.55 9.43 3.12
N ILE A 169 7.74 9.06 2.65
CA ILE A 169 8.69 8.23 3.39
C ILE A 169 9.09 8.88 4.73
N SER A 170 9.09 10.21 4.80
CA SER A 170 9.45 10.92 6.04
C SER A 170 8.43 10.72 7.15
N LYS A 171 7.18 10.37 6.79
CA LYS A 171 6.06 10.18 7.72
C LYS A 171 5.85 8.72 8.10
N ASP A 172 6.33 7.78 7.28
CA ASP A 172 6.02 6.38 7.50
C ASP A 172 6.69 5.79 8.74
N GLY A 173 5.92 5.05 9.54
CA GLY A 173 6.33 4.52 10.85
C GLY A 173 6.66 5.56 11.93
N ALA A 174 6.67 6.86 11.59
CA ALA A 174 7.12 7.95 12.45
C ALA A 174 6.05 8.46 13.43
N MET A 175 4.77 8.11 13.21
CA MET A 175 3.64 8.60 14.03
C MET A 175 3.65 10.13 14.18
N ALA A 176 3.92 10.84 13.07
CA ALA A 176 4.07 12.30 13.01
C ALA A 176 2.92 13.02 12.28
N GLY A 177 1.88 12.29 11.90
CA GLY A 177 0.77 12.79 11.08
C GLY A 177 1.00 12.55 9.57
N PRO A 178 -0.06 12.34 8.78
CA PRO A 178 0.03 12.11 7.34
C PRO A 178 0.42 13.39 6.58
N ALA A 179 0.95 13.22 5.37
CA ALA A 179 1.31 14.32 4.46
C ALA A 179 0.07 14.92 3.76
N THR A 180 -0.86 15.51 4.53
CA THR A 180 -2.16 15.98 4.02
C THR A 180 -2.05 17.04 2.93
N GLU A 181 -1.03 17.91 2.96
CA GLU A 181 -0.80 18.89 1.89
C GLU A 181 -0.45 18.21 0.58
N LEU A 182 0.49 17.26 0.60
CA LEU A 182 0.87 16.46 -0.55
C LEU A 182 -0.35 15.78 -1.20
N TYR A 183 -1.20 15.16 -0.38
CA TYR A 183 -2.41 14.50 -0.88
C TYR A 183 -3.40 15.48 -1.49
N ARG A 184 -3.50 16.69 -0.94
CA ARG A 184 -4.36 17.75 -1.48
C ARG A 184 -3.86 18.24 -2.83
N GLU A 185 -2.56 18.47 -2.96
CA GLU A 185 -1.92 18.87 -4.22
C GLU A 185 -2.16 17.83 -5.32
N ILE A 186 -1.96 16.54 -5.00
CA ILE A 186 -2.19 15.43 -5.95
C ILE A 186 -3.66 15.36 -6.34
N SER A 187 -4.58 15.41 -5.38
CA SER A 187 -6.01 15.31 -5.64
C SER A 187 -6.54 16.46 -6.50
N GLN A 188 -5.96 17.67 -6.35
CA GLN A 188 -6.29 18.83 -7.17
C GLN A 188 -5.69 18.75 -8.57
N ALA A 189 -4.45 18.28 -8.70
CA ALA A 189 -3.76 18.14 -9.97
C ALA A 189 -4.34 17.01 -10.84
N PHE A 190 -4.83 15.93 -10.20
CA PHE A 190 -5.28 14.71 -10.86
C PHE A 190 -6.70 14.31 -10.44
N PRO A 191 -7.73 15.14 -10.76
CA PRO A 191 -9.09 14.85 -10.37
C PRO A 191 -9.59 13.52 -10.97
N GLY A 192 -10.29 12.73 -10.16
CA GLY A 192 -10.84 11.43 -10.56
C GLY A 192 -9.88 10.24 -10.42
N GLN A 193 -8.68 10.46 -9.91
CA GLN A 193 -7.77 9.38 -9.53
C GLN A 193 -8.16 8.81 -8.16
N ASN A 194 -8.13 7.48 -8.00
CA ASN A 194 -8.33 6.85 -6.69
C ASN A 194 -7.02 6.92 -5.91
N LEU A 195 -6.89 7.95 -5.08
CA LEU A 195 -5.70 8.19 -4.27
C LEU A 195 -5.83 7.49 -2.90
N ILE A 196 -4.86 6.64 -2.59
CA ILE A 196 -4.70 5.95 -1.31
C ILE A 196 -3.50 6.57 -0.60
N ALA A 197 -3.75 7.21 0.54
CA ALA A 197 -2.70 7.73 1.40
C ALA A 197 -1.99 6.61 2.16
N SER A 198 -0.67 6.72 2.30
CA SER A 198 0.14 5.80 3.10
C SER A 198 1.15 6.56 3.97
N GLY A 199 1.29 6.13 5.22
CA GLY A 199 2.25 6.69 6.17
C GLY A 199 1.70 7.81 7.07
N GLY A 200 2.13 7.77 8.33
CA GLY A 200 1.95 8.87 9.30
C GLY A 200 0.61 8.92 10.04
N ILE A 201 -0.37 8.07 9.75
CA ILE A 201 -1.68 8.05 10.43
C ILE A 201 -1.52 7.57 11.88
N ARG A 202 -2.08 8.30 12.84
CA ARG A 202 -1.97 8.03 14.28
C ARG A 202 -3.29 7.77 14.97
N HIS A 203 -4.31 8.55 14.62
CA HIS A 203 -5.63 8.60 15.24
C HIS A 203 -6.71 8.96 14.20
N LEU A 204 -7.99 8.98 14.60
CA LEU A 204 -9.12 9.13 13.68
C LEU A 204 -9.10 10.48 12.93
N GLU A 205 -8.70 11.55 13.59
CA GLU A 205 -8.63 12.88 13.00
C GLU A 205 -7.63 12.94 11.83
N ASP A 206 -6.56 12.14 11.86
CA ASP A 206 -5.64 12.02 10.72
C ASP A 206 -6.34 11.37 9.52
N VAL A 207 -7.18 10.36 9.74
CA VAL A 207 -7.98 9.69 8.69
C VAL A 207 -8.99 10.67 8.09
N GLU A 208 -9.66 11.46 8.93
CA GLU A 208 -10.58 12.50 8.46
C GLU A 208 -9.86 13.60 7.68
N ALA A 209 -8.66 14.01 8.10
CA ALA A 209 -7.87 15.00 7.40
C ALA A 209 -7.40 14.50 6.02
N VAL A 210 -7.02 13.21 5.92
CA VAL A 210 -6.68 12.56 4.65
C VAL A 210 -7.90 12.46 3.73
N ARG A 211 -9.08 12.11 4.28
CA ARG A 211 -10.36 12.14 3.52
C ARG A 211 -10.65 13.53 2.99
N ALA A 212 -10.50 14.56 3.82
CA ALA A 212 -10.70 15.96 3.44
C ALA A 212 -9.66 16.46 2.42
N ALA A 213 -8.48 15.84 2.37
CA ALA A 213 -7.47 16.12 1.35
C ALA A 213 -7.79 15.50 -0.02
N GLY A 214 -8.88 14.72 -0.15
CA GLY A 214 -9.35 14.14 -1.42
C GLY A 214 -8.97 12.67 -1.63
N CYS A 215 -8.36 12.02 -0.64
CA CYS A 215 -8.03 10.60 -0.75
C CYS A 215 -9.28 9.71 -0.70
N THR A 216 -9.34 8.75 -1.61
CA THR A 216 -10.35 7.70 -1.65
C THR A 216 -10.10 6.63 -0.59
N GLY A 217 -8.84 6.40 -0.22
CA GLY A 217 -8.48 5.43 0.80
C GLY A 217 -7.27 5.82 1.65
N ALA A 218 -7.05 5.06 2.72
CA ALA A 218 -5.94 5.24 3.64
C ALA A 218 -5.40 3.89 4.13
N ILE A 219 -4.08 3.72 4.04
CA ILE A 219 -3.33 2.59 4.59
C ILE A 219 -2.93 2.91 6.02
N ILE A 220 -3.30 2.03 6.96
CA ILE A 220 -3.08 2.23 8.39
C ILE A 220 -2.35 1.02 8.95
N GLY A 221 -1.11 1.25 9.38
CA GLY A 221 -0.26 0.21 9.92
C GLY A 221 -0.04 0.32 11.42
N LYS A 222 1.08 0.96 11.79
CA LYS A 222 1.57 1.05 13.16
C LYS A 222 0.52 1.47 14.19
N ALA A 223 -0.37 2.41 13.85
CA ALA A 223 -1.43 2.88 14.76
C ALA A 223 -2.39 1.76 15.21
N ILE A 224 -2.68 0.78 14.35
CA ILE A 224 -3.52 -0.39 14.69
C ILE A 224 -2.79 -1.28 15.70
N TYR A 225 -1.52 -1.60 15.43
CA TYR A 225 -0.73 -2.47 16.29
C TYR A 225 -0.41 -1.85 17.66
N GLU A 226 -0.11 -0.56 17.68
CA GLU A 226 0.16 0.22 18.90
C GLU A 226 -1.12 0.63 19.65
N LYS A 227 -2.30 0.28 19.11
CA LYS A 227 -3.62 0.60 19.68
C LYS A 227 -3.83 2.10 19.94
N THR A 228 -3.21 2.95 19.12
CA THR A 228 -3.39 4.41 19.20
C THR A 228 -4.65 4.89 18.46
N ILE A 229 -5.28 4.00 17.70
CA ILE A 229 -6.54 4.24 17.01
C ILE A 229 -7.58 3.20 17.44
N ASP A 230 -8.80 3.66 17.73
CA ASP A 230 -9.91 2.78 18.07
C ASP A 230 -10.46 2.11 16.80
N LEU A 231 -10.43 0.76 16.76
CA LEU A 231 -10.84 0.00 15.57
C LEU A 231 -12.33 0.13 15.30
N THR A 232 -13.16 0.16 16.36
CA THR A 232 -14.61 0.25 16.22
C THR A 232 -14.99 1.54 15.51
N ALA A 233 -14.46 2.67 15.97
CA ALA A 233 -14.67 3.98 15.36
C ALA A 233 -14.02 4.09 13.97
N LEU A 234 -12.85 3.48 13.77
CA LEU A 234 -12.18 3.48 12.46
C LEU A 234 -13.02 2.78 11.38
N VAL A 235 -13.60 1.63 11.70
CA VAL A 235 -14.45 0.88 10.78
C VAL A 235 -15.71 1.66 10.40
N GLN A 236 -16.26 2.50 11.29
CA GLN A 236 -17.39 3.38 10.97
C GLN A 236 -17.07 4.44 9.89
N LEU A 237 -15.78 4.72 9.63
CA LEU A 237 -15.36 5.63 8.56
C LEU A 237 -15.28 4.94 7.18
N GLN A 238 -15.41 3.61 7.14
CA GLN A 238 -15.44 2.84 5.89
C GLN A 238 -16.67 3.19 5.07
N THR A 239 -16.46 3.33 3.76
CA THR A 239 -17.55 3.40 2.78
C THR A 239 -17.43 2.25 1.81
N SER A 240 -18.57 1.71 1.37
CA SER A 240 -18.64 0.68 0.33
C SER A 240 -18.19 1.18 -1.04
#